data_AF-A0A2T6MB23-F1
#
_entry.id   AF-A0A2T6MB23-F1
#
_cell.length_a   1.000
_cell.length_b   1.000
_cell.length_c   1.000
_cell.angle_alpha   90.00
_cell.angle_beta   90.00
_cell.angle_gamma   90.00
#
_symmetry.space_group_name_H-M   'P 1'
#
loop_
_entity.id
_entity.type
_entity.pdbx_description
1 polymer ?
#
loop_
_entity_poly.entity_id
_entity_poly.type
_entity_poly.pdbx_seq_one_letter_code
_entity_poly.pdbx_strand_id
1 'polypeptide(L)'
;MRAQAAADQAQARADEGVTTAQRAQGSADSAAQAAAQAQGSANNAMTAAQSAGSAAQAASMAAQSAGSRADSLETRLRSLERWKWAKTHPKKAKKHHARHHHAKHNAALHRPVTADQTSAQKM
;
A
#
# COMPACT_ATOMS: atom_id res chain seq x y z
N MET A 1 67.00 41.68 29.49
CA MET A 1 66.81 40.31 28.92
C MET A 1 65.47 39.65 29.31
N ARG A 2 64.89 39.87 30.50
CA ARG A 2 63.65 39.17 30.92
C ARG A 2 62.41 39.46 30.06
N ALA A 3 62.30 40.67 29.49
CA ALA A 3 61.20 41.06 28.61
C ALA A 3 61.21 40.33 27.26
N GLN A 4 62.39 40.07 26.69
CA GLN A 4 62.54 39.34 25.43
C GLN A 4 62.09 37.88 25.61
N ALA A 5 62.57 37.22 26.68
CA ALA A 5 62.18 35.85 26.99
C ALA A 5 60.65 35.72 27.22
N ALA A 6 60.00 36.74 27.78
CA ALA A 6 58.55 36.75 27.93
C ALA A 6 57.81 36.92 26.60
N ALA A 7 58.35 37.76 25.69
CA ALA A 7 57.80 37.93 24.35
C ALA A 7 57.90 36.64 23.52
N ASP A 8 59.06 35.97 23.56
CA ASP A 8 59.28 34.71 22.84
C ASP A 8 58.33 33.60 23.33
N GLN A 9 58.08 33.53 24.65
CA GLN A 9 57.10 32.61 25.23
C GLN A 9 55.65 32.94 24.83
N ALA A 10 55.30 34.22 24.76
CA ALA A 10 53.98 34.64 24.32
C ALA A 10 53.74 34.27 22.85
N GLN A 11 54.77 34.44 22.00
CA GLN A 11 54.70 34.06 20.59
C GLN A 11 54.57 32.53 20.42
N ALA A 12 55.37 31.74 21.14
CA ALA A 12 55.26 30.28 21.10
C ALA A 12 53.84 29.79 21.48
N ARG A 13 53.23 30.39 22.50
CA ARG A 13 51.83 30.07 22.89
C ARG A 13 50.82 30.50 21.84
N ALA A 14 51.05 31.63 21.17
CA ALA A 14 50.18 32.08 20.08
C ALA A 14 50.25 31.11 18.90
N ASP A 15 51.44 30.66 18.52
CA ASP A 15 51.67 29.71 17.43
C ASP A 15 51.04 28.32 17.74
N GLU A 16 51.15 27.86 18.98
CA GLU A 16 50.47 26.65 19.46
C GLU A 16 48.93 26.81 19.41
N GLY A 17 48.42 27.98 19.79
CA GLY A 17 47.00 28.30 19.73
C GLY A 17 46.46 28.26 18.29
N VAL A 18 47.19 28.85 17.34
CA VAL A 18 46.85 28.82 15.91
C VAL A 18 46.84 27.38 15.38
N THR A 19 47.86 26.60 15.71
CA THR A 19 47.96 25.19 15.28
C THR A 19 46.78 24.36 15.81
N THR A 20 46.40 24.59 17.06
CA THR A 20 45.27 23.90 17.68
C THR A 20 43.94 24.29 17.02
N ALA A 21 43.76 25.58 16.73
CA ALA A 21 42.57 26.08 16.04
C ALA A 21 42.45 25.49 14.63
N GLN A 22 43.55 25.43 13.86
CA GLN A 22 43.57 24.82 12.53
C GLN A 22 43.21 23.33 12.57
N ARG A 23 43.73 22.59 13.57
CA ARG A 23 43.37 21.18 13.76
C ARG A 23 41.89 21.00 14.11
N ALA A 24 41.36 21.87 14.98
CA ALA A 24 39.94 21.85 15.35
C ALA A 24 39.05 22.14 14.13
N GLN A 25 39.43 23.11 13.30
CA GLN A 25 38.72 23.43 12.06
C GLN A 25 38.71 22.25 11.10
N GLY A 26 39.88 21.63 10.83
CA GLY A 26 39.93 20.45 9.95
C GLY A 26 39.11 19.26 10.48
N SER A 27 39.03 19.11 11.81
CA SER A 27 38.17 18.10 12.45
C SER A 27 36.68 18.42 12.25
N ALA A 28 36.30 19.69 12.39
CA ALA A 28 34.92 20.14 12.17
C ALA A 28 34.50 19.97 10.71
N ASP A 29 35.37 20.30 9.75
CA ASP A 29 35.11 20.12 8.31
C ASP A 29 34.91 18.64 7.97
N SER A 30 35.74 17.76 8.55
CA SER A 30 35.61 16.31 8.38
C SER A 30 34.28 15.79 8.95
N ALA A 31 33.89 16.28 10.13
CA ALA A 31 32.61 15.92 10.74
C ALA A 31 31.41 16.40 9.91
N ALA A 32 31.49 17.62 9.35
CA ALA A 32 30.45 18.16 8.47
C ALA A 32 30.28 17.32 7.19
N GLN A 33 31.40 16.88 6.59
CA GLN A 33 31.36 15.98 5.42
C GLN A 33 30.74 14.64 5.77
N ALA A 34 31.12 14.04 6.90
CA ALA A 34 30.54 12.77 7.36
C ALA A 34 29.03 12.91 7.61
N ALA A 35 28.59 14.01 8.22
CA ALA A 35 27.18 14.29 8.44
C ALA A 35 26.39 14.42 7.12
N ALA A 36 26.95 15.13 6.13
CA ALA A 36 26.34 15.26 4.81
C ALA A 36 26.21 13.90 4.09
N GLN A 37 27.23 13.04 4.19
CA GLN A 37 27.18 11.68 3.63
C GLN A 37 26.14 10.80 4.34
N ALA A 38 26.04 10.90 5.67
CA ALA A 38 25.04 10.18 6.45
C ALA A 38 23.62 10.62 6.08
N GLN A 39 23.39 11.92 5.91
CA GLN A 39 22.12 12.46 5.46
C GLN A 39 21.77 11.98 4.04
N GLY A 40 22.73 11.97 3.13
CA GLY A 40 22.54 11.41 1.78
C GLY A 40 22.14 9.94 1.81
N SER A 41 22.82 9.15 2.64
CA SER A 41 22.50 7.73 2.85
C SER A 41 21.09 7.53 3.41
N ALA A 42 20.68 8.35 4.39
CA ALA A 42 19.35 8.31 4.97
C ALA A 42 18.26 8.65 3.94
N ASN A 43 18.47 9.66 3.10
CA ASN A 43 17.54 10.03 2.03
C ASN A 43 17.39 8.92 0.99
N ASN A 44 18.50 8.25 0.63
CA ASN A 44 18.47 7.11 -0.28
C ASN A 44 17.69 5.94 0.31
N ALA A 45 17.92 5.62 1.60
CA ALA A 45 17.19 4.58 2.32
C ALA A 45 15.69 4.89 2.38
N MET A 46 15.32 6.15 2.61
CA MET A 46 13.92 6.59 2.61
C MET A 46 13.25 6.38 1.24
N THR A 47 13.95 6.75 0.17
CA THR A 47 13.46 6.57 -1.21
C THR A 47 13.29 5.10 -1.56
N ALA A 48 14.24 4.25 -1.15
CA ALA A 48 14.15 2.81 -1.31
C ALA A 48 12.97 2.21 -0.54
N ALA A 49 12.74 2.64 0.70
CA ALA A 49 11.61 2.19 1.51
C ALA A 49 10.26 2.58 0.89
N GLN A 50 10.13 3.80 0.36
CA GLN A 50 8.92 4.24 -0.35
C GLN A 50 8.67 3.39 -1.60
N SER A 51 9.73 3.13 -2.37
CA SER A 51 9.64 2.28 -3.57
C SER A 51 9.21 0.85 -3.24
N ALA A 52 9.76 0.28 -2.17
CA ALA A 52 9.38 -1.04 -1.67
C ALA A 52 7.91 -1.08 -1.19
N GLY A 53 7.44 -0.01 -0.52
CA GLY A 53 6.04 0.13 -0.12
C GLY A 53 5.09 0.11 -1.31
N SER A 54 5.39 0.89 -2.35
CA SER A 54 4.61 0.91 -3.59
C SER A 54 4.61 -0.46 -4.29
N ALA A 55 5.76 -1.13 -4.35
CA ALA A 55 5.87 -2.48 -4.92
C ALA A 55 5.04 -3.51 -4.15
N ALA A 56 5.05 -3.44 -2.80
CA ALA A 56 4.25 -4.32 -1.95
C ALA A 56 2.73 -4.10 -2.16
N GLN A 57 2.30 -2.84 -2.29
CA GLN A 57 0.90 -2.51 -2.60
C GLN A 57 0.48 -3.07 -3.97
N ALA A 58 1.32 -2.88 -5.00
CA ALA A 58 1.06 -3.43 -6.33
C ALA A 58 0.98 -4.97 -6.31
N ALA A 59 1.88 -5.63 -5.58
CA ALA A 59 1.86 -7.08 -5.42
C ALA A 59 0.58 -7.56 -4.71
N SER A 60 0.12 -6.84 -3.68
CA SER A 60 -1.13 -7.15 -2.98
C SER A 60 -2.34 -7.05 -3.92
N MET A 61 -2.43 -5.99 -4.71
CA MET A 61 -3.50 -5.83 -5.71
C MET A 61 -3.46 -6.93 -6.78
N ALA A 62 -2.26 -7.30 -7.25
CA ALA A 62 -2.08 -8.38 -8.21
C ALA A 62 -2.55 -9.73 -7.64
N ALA A 63 -2.23 -10.01 -6.37
CA ALA A 63 -2.67 -11.21 -5.68
C ALA A 63 -4.20 -11.27 -5.53
N GLN A 64 -4.85 -10.15 -5.16
CA GLN A 64 -6.32 -10.07 -5.07
C GLN A 64 -6.99 -10.30 -6.44
N SER A 65 -6.45 -9.69 -7.49
CA SER A 65 -6.92 -9.91 -8.87
C SER A 65 -6.74 -11.36 -9.31
N ALA A 66 -5.60 -11.98 -9.01
CA ALA A 66 -5.35 -13.38 -9.30
C ALA A 66 -6.31 -14.31 -8.56
N GLY A 67 -6.55 -14.06 -7.26
CA GLY A 67 -7.53 -14.80 -6.46
C GLY A 67 -8.94 -14.70 -7.05
N SER A 68 -9.38 -13.49 -7.38
CA SER A 68 -10.70 -13.27 -8.01
C SER A 68 -10.87 -14.02 -9.33
N ARG A 69 -9.79 -14.10 -10.14
CA ARG A 69 -9.79 -14.88 -11.38
C ARG A 69 -9.83 -16.38 -11.11
N ALA A 70 -9.11 -16.86 -10.11
CA ALA A 70 -9.12 -18.27 -9.71
C ALA A 70 -10.52 -18.70 -9.27
N ASP A 71 -11.18 -17.92 -8.41
CA ASP A 71 -12.54 -18.20 -7.92
C ASP A 71 -13.56 -18.24 -9.07
N SER A 72 -13.42 -17.33 -10.03
CA SER A 72 -14.26 -17.29 -11.24
C SER A 72 -14.07 -18.54 -12.11
N LEU A 73 -12.82 -18.96 -12.32
CA LEU A 73 -12.51 -20.17 -13.06
C LEU A 73 -13.02 -21.43 -12.35
N GLU A 74 -12.87 -21.51 -11.03
CA GLU A 74 -13.38 -22.62 -10.24
C GLU A 74 -14.92 -22.72 -10.33
N THR A 75 -15.61 -21.58 -10.22
CA THR A 75 -17.07 -21.52 -10.37
C THR A 75 -17.52 -22.00 -11.74
N ARG A 76 -16.83 -21.58 -12.81
CA ARG A 76 -17.11 -22.02 -14.18
C ARG A 76 -16.85 -23.51 -14.35
N LEU A 77 -15.77 -24.03 -13.79
CA LEU A 77 -15.43 -25.45 -13.85
C LEU A 77 -16.51 -26.31 -13.17
N ARG A 78 -16.92 -25.96 -11.94
CA ARG A 78 -18.03 -26.61 -11.24
C ARG A 78 -19.35 -26.55 -12.02
N SER A 79 -19.62 -25.43 -12.70
CA SER A 79 -20.81 -25.29 -13.55
C SER A 79 -20.78 -26.22 -14.75
N LEU A 80 -19.63 -26.32 -15.43
CA LEU A 80 -19.42 -27.22 -16.56
C LEU A 80 -19.51 -28.70 -16.14
N GLU A 81 -18.96 -29.06 -14.97
CA GLU A 81 -19.09 -30.40 -14.41
C GLU A 81 -20.55 -30.77 -14.15
N ARG A 82 -21.33 -29.86 -13.55
CA ARG A 82 -22.77 -30.06 -13.34
C ARG A 82 -23.53 -30.21 -14.66
N TRP A 83 -23.23 -29.37 -15.65
CA TRP A 83 -23.86 -29.45 -16.97
C TRP A 83 -23.53 -30.77 -17.66
N LYS A 84 -22.26 -31.21 -17.60
CA LYS A 84 -21.82 -32.49 -18.15
C LYS A 84 -22.55 -33.65 -17.49
N TRP A 85 -22.64 -33.64 -16.15
CA TRP A 85 -23.36 -34.67 -15.41
C TRP A 85 -24.84 -34.73 -15.80
N ALA A 86 -25.52 -33.58 -15.91
CA ALA A 86 -26.92 -33.53 -16.32
C ALA A 86 -27.16 -34.08 -17.74
N LYS A 87 -26.20 -33.90 -18.67
CA LYS A 87 -26.27 -34.47 -20.02
C LYS A 87 -25.98 -35.97 -20.06
N THR A 88 -25.00 -36.45 -19.29
CA THR A 88 -24.58 -37.86 -19.34
C THR A 88 -25.40 -38.77 -18.43
N HIS A 89 -26.09 -38.21 -17.44
CA HIS A 89 -26.99 -38.91 -16.54
C HIS A 89 -28.39 -38.32 -16.67
N PRO A 90 -29.08 -38.52 -17.82
CA PRO A 90 -30.46 -38.10 -17.95
C PRO A 90 -31.24 -38.77 -16.82
N LYS A 91 -31.72 -37.96 -15.87
CA LYS A 91 -32.64 -38.44 -14.84
C LYS A 91 -33.76 -39.14 -15.61
N LYS A 92 -33.96 -40.45 -15.38
CA LYS A 92 -35.18 -41.12 -15.81
C LYS A 92 -36.31 -40.30 -15.22
N ALA A 93 -36.95 -39.48 -16.05
CA ALA A 93 -38.05 -38.65 -15.63
C ALA A 93 -39.12 -39.60 -15.12
N LYS A 94 -39.30 -39.69 -13.80
CA LYS A 94 -40.50 -40.28 -13.23
C LYS A 94 -41.64 -39.43 -13.79
N LYS A 95 -42.41 -40.01 -14.72
CA LYS A 95 -43.66 -39.47 -15.24
C LYS A 95 -44.59 -39.26 -14.05
N HIS A 96 -44.55 -38.08 -13.44
CA HIS A 96 -45.66 -37.65 -12.60
C HIS A 96 -46.70 -37.10 -13.57
N HIS A 97 -47.78 -37.87 -13.69
CA HIS A 97 -48.89 -37.59 -14.58
C HIS A 97 -49.36 -36.15 -14.46
N ALA A 98 -49.56 -35.54 -15.63
CA ALA A 98 -50.37 -34.35 -15.79
C ALA A 98 -51.72 -34.58 -15.09
N ARG A 99 -51.98 -33.80 -14.04
CA ARG A 99 -53.35 -33.47 -13.64
C ARG A 99 -53.55 -32.00 -13.93
N HIS A 100 -54.25 -31.76 -15.03
CA HIS A 100 -54.95 -30.53 -15.32
C HIS A 100 -55.71 -30.03 -14.09
N HIS A 101 -55.75 -28.73 -13.85
CA HIS A 101 -57.01 -27.97 -13.78
C HIS A 101 -56.75 -26.48 -13.99
N HIS A 102 -57.47 -25.93 -14.97
CA HIS A 102 -57.68 -24.51 -15.23
C HIS A 102 -58.39 -23.82 -14.07
N ALA A 103 -57.98 -22.59 -13.75
CA ALA A 103 -58.86 -21.44 -13.44
C ALA A 103 -57.97 -20.17 -13.44
N LYS A 104 -57.93 -19.35 -14.49
CA LYS A 104 -58.85 -18.24 -14.85
C LYS A 104 -58.92 -17.10 -13.81
N HIS A 105 -58.33 -15.96 -14.23
CA HIS A 105 -58.67 -14.54 -14.00
C HIS A 105 -58.66 -13.91 -12.58
N ASN A 106 -57.78 -12.92 -12.39
CA ASN A 106 -58.11 -11.52 -12.05
C ASN A 106 -56.79 -10.70 -12.07
N ALA A 107 -56.58 -9.77 -13.01
CA ALA A 107 -57.16 -8.42 -13.14
C ALA A 107 -56.63 -7.41 -12.10
N ALA A 108 -56.25 -6.23 -12.62
CA ALA A 108 -56.03 -4.94 -11.95
C ALA A 108 -54.73 -4.81 -11.13
N LEU A 109 -53.71 -4.07 -11.59
CA LEU A 109 -53.56 -2.60 -11.71
C LEU A 109 -52.65 -2.05 -10.59
N HIS A 110 -51.74 -1.15 -10.98
CA HIS A 110 -50.88 -0.26 -10.19
C HIS A 110 -49.52 -0.75 -9.65
N ARG A 111 -48.47 -0.34 -10.37
CA ARG A 111 -47.33 0.41 -9.81
C ARG A 111 -47.17 1.68 -10.71
N PRO A 112 -46.51 2.79 -10.34
CA PRO A 112 -45.58 2.98 -9.21
C PRO A 112 -45.60 4.39 -8.51
N VAL A 113 -44.69 4.54 -7.51
CA VAL A 113 -44.02 5.76 -6.98
C VAL A 113 -44.78 6.73 -6.05
N THR A 114 -44.31 6.90 -4.80
CA THR A 114 -43.65 8.11 -4.24
C THR A 114 -43.61 8.07 -2.70
N ALA A 115 -42.65 8.80 -2.12
CA ALA A 115 -42.43 9.11 -0.69
C ALA A 115 -41.53 8.14 0.10
N ASP A 116 -40.22 8.43 0.12
CA ASP A 116 -39.61 8.92 1.36
C ASP A 116 -38.27 9.65 1.07
N GLN A 117 -38.34 10.97 0.89
CA GLN A 117 -37.21 11.88 0.96
C GLN A 117 -37.59 13.03 1.90
N THR A 118 -37.42 12.82 3.21
CA THR A 118 -37.34 13.85 4.27
C THR A 118 -36.92 13.11 5.54
N SER A 119 -35.73 13.27 6.11
CA SER A 119 -35.28 14.44 6.88
C SER A 119 -33.76 14.29 7.08
N ALA A 120 -32.90 15.28 6.87
CA ALA A 120 -32.79 16.54 7.61
C ALA A 120 -32.59 16.33 9.13
N GLN A 121 -31.34 16.14 9.56
CA GLN A 121 -30.76 16.53 10.86
C GLN A 121 -29.25 16.26 10.71
N LYS A 122 -28.35 17.23 10.47
CA LYS A 122 -28.03 18.40 11.30
C LYS A 122 -28.14 18.08 12.79
N MET A 123 -27.09 17.46 13.32
CA MET A 123 -26.40 17.89 14.54
C MET A 123 -24.90 17.76 14.31
#